data_AF-A0A933XMG3-F1
#
_entry.id   AF-A0A933XMG3-F1
#
_cell.length_a   1.000
_cell.length_b   1.000
_cell.length_c   1.000
_cell.angle_alpha   90.00
_cell.angle_beta   90.00
_cell.angle_gamma   90.00
#
_symmetry.space_group_name_H-M   'P 1'
#
loop_
_entity.id
_entity.type
_entity.pdbx_description
1 polymer ?
#
loop_
_entity_poly.entity_id
_entity_poly.type
_entity_poly.pdbx_seq_one_letter_code
_entity_poly.pdbx_strand_id
1 'polypeptide(L)'
;MPAIGFVNGTFMPLEQATVSVEDRGYQFGDGVYEVIRTYRGAPFQVEAHLARLARSARAIGLSMPYPNREWDELVAEGLKRAGFAESKVYIQLTRGVAPRDHAFPAESRPTVVMTVRELQPLAQAVCDAGVEAITLDDIRWGRCDIKSVNL
;
A
#
# COMPACT_ATOMS: atom_id res chain seq x y z
N MET A 1 -19.84 -3.99 7.87
CA MET A 1 -19.35 -4.08 6.48
C MET A 1 -17.93 -4.63 6.55
N PRO A 2 -17.59 -5.71 5.84
CA PRO A 2 -16.30 -6.36 6.01
C PRO A 2 -15.20 -5.53 5.35
N ALA A 3 -14.00 -5.55 5.95
CA ALA A 3 -12.81 -5.07 5.27
C ALA A 3 -12.62 -5.87 3.97
N ILE A 4 -12.28 -5.18 2.89
CA ILE A 4 -12.10 -5.79 1.57
C ILE A 4 -10.61 -5.90 1.28
N GLY A 5 -10.19 -7.07 0.80
CA GLY A 5 -8.89 -7.31 0.20
C GLY A 5 -8.99 -7.33 -1.32
N PHE A 6 -7.91 -6.94 -1.97
CA PHE A 6 -7.66 -7.13 -3.38
C PHE A 6 -6.27 -7.73 -3.53
N VAL A 7 -6.17 -8.84 -4.25
CA VAL A 7 -4.90 -9.49 -4.57
C VAL A 7 -4.89 -9.82 -6.05
N ASN A 8 -3.89 -9.29 -6.78
CA ASN A 8 -3.61 -9.61 -8.18
C ASN A 8 -4.85 -9.61 -9.11
N GLY A 9 -5.67 -8.56 -9.06
CA GLY A 9 -6.84 -8.40 -9.93
C GLY A 9 -8.17 -8.87 -9.32
N THR A 10 -8.15 -9.52 -8.16
CA THR A 10 -9.38 -10.08 -7.56
C THR A 10 -9.69 -9.42 -6.23
N PHE A 11 -10.94 -8.98 -6.05
CA PHE A 11 -11.48 -8.53 -4.78
C PHE A 11 -12.07 -9.70 -3.99
N MET A 12 -11.89 -9.71 -2.67
CA MET A 12 -12.33 -10.76 -1.76
C MET A 12 -12.55 -10.25 -0.33
N PRO A 13 -13.24 -10.99 0.55
CA PRO A 13 -13.18 -10.73 1.99
C PRO A 13 -11.74 -10.75 2.48
N LEU A 14 -11.39 -9.82 3.36
CA LEU A 14 -10.01 -9.67 3.81
C LEU A 14 -9.44 -10.97 4.42
N GLU A 15 -10.23 -11.75 5.16
CA GLU A 15 -9.76 -13.02 5.74
C GLU A 15 -9.37 -14.08 4.71
N GLN A 16 -9.78 -13.93 3.44
CA GLN A 16 -9.45 -14.83 2.34
C GLN A 16 -8.23 -14.34 1.53
N ALA A 17 -7.77 -13.11 1.77
CA ALA A 17 -6.64 -12.54 1.06
C ALA A 17 -5.34 -13.22 1.49
N THR A 18 -4.67 -13.90 0.55
CA THR A 18 -3.42 -14.61 0.79
C THR A 18 -2.33 -14.15 -0.19
N VAL A 19 -1.08 -14.24 0.25
CA VAL A 19 0.13 -14.05 -0.56
C VAL A 19 1.04 -15.25 -0.34
N SER A 20 1.87 -15.57 -1.34
CA SER A 20 2.82 -16.68 -1.21
C SER A 20 3.89 -16.38 -0.17
N VAL A 21 4.34 -17.40 0.57
CA VAL A 21 5.53 -17.32 1.43
C VAL A 21 6.83 -17.13 0.63
N GLU A 22 6.79 -17.40 -0.68
CA GLU A 22 7.86 -17.12 -1.63
C GLU A 22 7.74 -15.73 -2.28
N ASP A 23 6.78 -14.91 -1.84
CA ASP A 23 6.75 -13.51 -2.23
C ASP A 23 7.97 -12.77 -1.68
N ARG A 24 8.69 -12.07 -2.55
CA ARG A 24 9.90 -11.35 -2.17
C ARG A 24 9.64 -10.19 -1.21
N GLY A 25 8.42 -9.66 -1.17
CA GLY A 25 8.01 -8.71 -0.15
C GLY A 25 7.99 -9.35 1.24
N TYR A 26 7.59 -10.63 1.34
CA TYR A 26 7.63 -11.39 2.59
C TYR A 26 9.06 -11.78 2.98
N GLN A 27 9.88 -12.21 2.02
CA GLN A 27 11.22 -12.73 2.29
C GLN A 27 12.30 -11.64 2.49
N PHE A 28 12.15 -10.49 1.84
CA PHE A 28 13.19 -9.45 1.77
C PHE A 28 12.67 -8.03 2.00
N GLY A 29 11.35 -7.83 2.12
CA GLY A 29 10.77 -6.50 2.05
C GLY A 29 11.00 -5.82 0.69
N ASP A 30 11.12 -6.61 -0.39
CA ASP A 30 11.32 -6.13 -1.76
C ASP A 30 10.00 -5.64 -2.36
N GLY A 31 9.58 -4.46 -1.88
CA GLY A 31 8.32 -3.84 -2.25
C GLY A 31 8.16 -2.41 -1.75
N VAL A 32 7.09 -1.76 -2.23
CA VAL A 32 6.71 -0.38 -1.91
C VAL A 32 5.24 -0.30 -1.56
N TYR A 33 4.84 0.73 -0.84
CA TYR A 33 3.45 0.89 -0.42
C TYR A 33 2.96 2.33 -0.45
N GLU A 34 1.63 2.47 -0.43
CA GLU A 34 0.91 3.71 -0.23
C GLU A 34 -0.23 3.57 0.75
N VAL A 35 -0.61 4.71 1.33
CA VAL A 35 -1.80 4.85 2.17
C VAL A 35 -2.57 6.08 1.72
N ILE A 36 -3.80 5.87 1.27
CA ILE A 36 -4.71 6.91 0.78
C ILE A 36 -5.88 7.01 1.75
N ARG A 37 -6.15 8.21 2.25
CA ARG A 37 -7.31 8.48 3.11
C ARG A 37 -8.48 8.96 2.27
N THR A 38 -9.70 8.62 2.67
CA THR A 38 -10.90 9.29 2.17
C THR A 38 -11.43 10.32 3.18
N TYR A 39 -12.12 11.33 2.64
CA TYR A 39 -12.98 12.22 3.40
C TYR A 39 -14.37 12.19 2.79
N ARG A 40 -15.38 11.87 3.59
CA ARG A 40 -16.79 11.81 3.14
C ARG A 40 -16.97 10.94 1.87
N GLY A 41 -16.24 9.84 1.79
CA GLY A 41 -16.28 8.88 0.67
C GLY A 41 -15.35 9.20 -0.51
N ALA A 42 -14.72 10.38 -0.55
CA ALA A 42 -13.83 10.77 -1.64
C ALA A 42 -12.35 10.54 -1.28
N PRO A 43 -11.55 9.84 -2.09
CA PRO A 43 -10.12 9.70 -1.85
C PRO A 43 -9.41 11.05 -2.00
N PHE A 44 -8.56 11.39 -1.04
CA PHE A 44 -7.82 12.64 -1.04
C PHE A 44 -6.48 12.47 -1.76
N GLN A 45 -6.21 13.34 -2.75
CA GLN A 45 -4.93 13.41 -3.46
C GLN A 45 -4.48 12.07 -4.08
N VAL A 46 -5.44 11.26 -4.58
CA VAL A 46 -5.17 9.92 -5.14
C VAL A 46 -4.06 9.92 -6.20
N GLU A 47 -4.09 10.89 -7.12
CA GLU A 47 -3.08 11.05 -8.17
C GLU A 47 -1.67 11.25 -7.60
N ALA A 48 -1.54 12.09 -6.56
CA ALA A 48 -0.25 12.35 -5.91
C ALA A 48 0.29 11.10 -5.18
N HIS A 49 -0.61 10.33 -4.55
CA HIS A 49 -0.26 9.05 -3.94
C HIS A 49 0.22 8.04 -4.99
N LEU A 50 -0.53 7.85 -6.08
CA LEU A 50 -0.17 6.93 -7.16
C LEU A 50 1.13 7.35 -7.88
N ALA A 51 1.37 8.65 -8.04
CA ALA A 51 2.62 9.17 -8.57
C ALA A 51 3.81 8.85 -7.64
N ARG A 52 3.64 8.95 -6.31
CA ARG A 52 4.67 8.56 -5.33
C ARG A 52 4.90 7.04 -5.30
N LEU A 53 3.84 6.25 -5.44
CA LEU A 53 3.93 4.79 -5.56
C LEU A 53 4.78 4.40 -6.78
N ALA A 54 4.45 4.97 -7.94
CA ALA A 54 5.18 4.73 -9.19
C ALA A 54 6.64 5.18 -9.11
N ARG A 55 6.92 6.32 -8.46
CA ARG A 55 8.30 6.78 -8.23
C ARG A 55 9.07 5.80 -7.34
N SER A 56 8.46 5.34 -6.25
CA SER A 56 9.10 4.41 -5.30
C SER A 56 9.35 3.05 -5.97
N ALA A 57 8.38 2.53 -6.74
CA ALA A 57 8.53 1.31 -7.52
C ALA A 57 9.71 1.40 -8.50
N ARG A 58 9.77 2.50 -9.29
CA ARG A 58 10.87 2.75 -10.23
C ARG A 58 12.23 2.81 -9.54
N ALA A 59 12.31 3.41 -8.35
CA ALA A 59 13.55 3.55 -7.59
C ALA A 59 14.14 2.20 -7.14
N ILE A 60 13.33 1.13 -7.09
CA ILE A 60 13.78 -0.24 -6.82
C ILE A 60 13.74 -1.12 -8.08
N GLY A 61 13.57 -0.55 -9.27
CA GLY A 61 13.50 -1.31 -10.52
C GLY A 61 12.26 -2.20 -10.62
N LEU A 62 11.14 -1.79 -10.03
CA LEU A 62 9.84 -2.46 -10.10
C LEU A 62 8.91 -1.69 -11.04
N SER A 63 8.26 -2.40 -11.97
CA SER A 63 7.31 -1.82 -12.92
C SER A 63 5.89 -1.82 -12.35
N MET A 64 5.13 -0.75 -12.61
CA MET A 64 3.71 -0.70 -12.27
C MET A 64 2.93 -1.68 -13.16
N PRO A 65 2.12 -2.59 -12.60
CA PRO A 65 1.42 -3.63 -13.35
C PRO A 65 0.13 -3.14 -14.04
N TYR A 66 -0.36 -1.95 -13.67
CA TYR A 66 -1.55 -1.33 -14.24
C TYR A 66 -1.24 0.11 -14.70
N PRO A 67 -1.90 0.60 -15.78
CA PRO A 67 -1.87 2.01 -16.15
C PRO A 67 -2.56 2.87 -15.08
N ASN A 68 -2.22 4.16 -15.02
CA ASN A 68 -2.72 5.08 -13.98
C ASN A 68 -4.26 5.07 -13.87
N ARG A 69 -4.98 5.09 -15.00
CA ARG A 69 -6.44 5.09 -15.01
C ARG A 69 -7.04 3.86 -14.34
N GLU A 70 -6.43 2.69 -14.51
CA GLU A 70 -6.92 1.44 -13.93
C GLU A 70 -6.73 1.45 -12.40
N TRP A 71 -5.69 2.12 -11.88
CA TRP A 71 -5.55 2.32 -10.44
C TRP A 71 -6.68 3.15 -9.84
N ASP A 72 -7.08 4.24 -10.51
CA ASP A 72 -8.19 5.07 -10.05
C ASP A 72 -9.50 4.26 -10.01
N GLU A 73 -9.75 3.45 -11.04
CA GLU A 73 -10.91 2.55 -11.12
C GLU A 73 -10.87 1.46 -10.02
N LEU A 74 -9.71 0.85 -9.76
CA LEU A 74 -9.53 -0.13 -8.67
C LEU A 74 -9.75 0.49 -7.29
N VAL A 75 -9.22 1.68 -7.03
CA VAL A 75 -9.43 2.39 -5.75
C VAL A 75 -10.91 2.72 -5.57
N ALA A 76 -11.56 3.27 -6.60
CA ALA A 76 -12.99 3.60 -6.55
C ALA A 76 -13.86 2.35 -6.30
N GLU A 77 -13.56 1.23 -6.98
CA GLU A 77 -14.28 -0.03 -6.78
C GLU A 77 -14.06 -0.60 -5.37
N GLY A 78 -12.83 -0.53 -4.85
CA GLY A 78 -12.52 -0.96 -3.48
C GLY A 78 -13.29 -0.15 -2.43
N LEU A 79 -13.36 1.17 -2.60
CA LEU A 79 -14.13 2.07 -1.73
C LEU A 79 -15.63 1.77 -1.81
N LYS A 80 -16.17 1.58 -3.02
CA LYS A 80 -17.57 1.23 -3.25
C LYS A 80 -17.94 -0.08 -2.55
N ARG A 81 -17.09 -1.10 -2.62
CA ARG A 81 -17.31 -2.40 -1.96
C ARG A 81 -17.24 -2.32 -0.45
N ALA A 82 -16.33 -1.49 0.09
CA ALA A 82 -16.17 -1.33 1.53
C ALA A 82 -17.30 -0.52 2.18
N GLY A 83 -17.83 0.49 1.47
CA GLY A 83 -19.00 1.26 1.89
C GLY A 83 -18.75 2.25 3.04
N PHE A 84 -17.50 2.51 3.42
CA PHE A 84 -17.17 3.47 4.48
C PHE A 84 -16.89 4.87 3.92
N ALA A 85 -17.46 5.90 4.55
CA ALA A 85 -17.19 7.29 4.19
C ALA A 85 -15.74 7.68 4.54
N GLU A 86 -15.31 7.37 5.76
CA GLU A 86 -13.93 7.55 6.20
C GLU A 86 -13.20 6.20 6.10
N SER A 87 -12.25 6.14 5.17
CA SER A 87 -11.54 4.93 4.80
C SER A 87 -10.04 5.17 4.73
N LYS A 88 -9.30 4.10 4.98
CA LYS A 88 -7.88 3.99 4.67
C LYS A 88 -7.71 2.91 3.60
N VAL A 89 -7.27 3.32 2.42
CA VAL A 89 -6.86 2.44 1.33
C VAL A 89 -5.36 2.22 1.43
N TYR A 90 -4.95 1.00 1.70
CA TYR A 90 -3.55 0.58 1.66
C TYR A 90 -3.29 -0.11 0.33
N ILE A 91 -2.21 0.27 -0.36
CA ILE A 91 -1.76 -0.40 -1.60
C ILE A 91 -0.31 -0.82 -1.38
N GLN A 92 0.04 -2.06 -1.72
CA GLN A 92 1.40 -2.56 -1.69
C GLN A 92 1.71 -3.28 -3.00
N LEU A 93 2.90 -3.00 -3.53
CA LEU A 93 3.50 -3.75 -4.62
C LEU A 93 4.76 -4.43 -4.14
N THR A 94 4.92 -5.71 -4.48
CA THR A 94 6.18 -6.43 -4.27
C THR A 94 6.72 -6.90 -5.62
N ARG A 95 8.01 -7.26 -5.68
CA ARG A 95 8.59 -7.83 -6.91
C ARG A 95 7.94 -9.15 -7.33
N GLY A 96 7.12 -9.74 -6.47
CA GLY A 96 6.37 -10.94 -6.72
C GLY A 96 7.03 -12.20 -6.19
N VAL A 97 6.56 -13.33 -6.68
CA VAL A 97 6.95 -14.67 -6.24
C VAL A 97 8.08 -15.20 -7.09
N ALA A 98 9.14 -15.68 -6.45
CA ALA A 98 10.26 -16.39 -7.07
C ALA A 98 11.00 -17.23 -6.02
N PRO A 99 11.75 -18.27 -6.43
CA PRO A 99 12.66 -18.97 -5.52
C PRO A 99 13.59 -18.00 -4.80
N ARG A 100 13.90 -18.31 -3.53
CA ARG A 100 14.65 -17.39 -2.66
C ARG A 100 16.09 -17.19 -3.14
N ASP A 101 16.33 -16.04 -3.75
CA ASP A 101 17.65 -15.52 -4.11
C ASP A 101 17.64 -13.99 -3.94
N HIS A 102 18.76 -13.38 -3.55
CA HIS A 102 18.85 -11.92 -3.41
C HIS A 102 18.81 -11.22 -4.76
N ALA A 103 19.40 -11.82 -5.80
CA ALA A 103 19.36 -11.28 -7.15
C ALA A 103 17.91 -11.12 -7.64
N PHE A 104 17.69 -10.17 -8.56
CA PHE A 104 16.38 -10.04 -9.19
C PHE A 104 16.11 -11.26 -10.07
N PRO A 105 14.90 -11.85 -9.99
CA PRO A 105 14.53 -12.94 -10.88
C PRO A 105 14.48 -12.45 -12.33
N ALA A 106 14.84 -13.33 -13.27
CA ALA A 106 14.73 -13.04 -14.70
C ALA A 106 13.27 -12.79 -15.11
N GLU A 107 12.34 -13.54 -14.50
CA GLU A 107 10.91 -13.39 -14.69
C GLU A 107 10.20 -13.36 -13.34
N SER A 108 9.49 -12.26 -13.06
CA SER A 108 8.50 -12.22 -11.99
C SER A 108 7.41 -11.21 -12.34
N ARG A 109 6.19 -11.49 -11.87
CA ARG A 109 5.06 -10.56 -11.96
C ARG A 109 4.90 -9.89 -10.60
N PRO A 110 4.82 -8.55 -10.53
CA PRO A 110 4.59 -7.87 -9.26
C PRO A 110 3.32 -8.38 -8.57
N THR A 111 3.41 -8.67 -7.28
CA THR A 111 2.21 -8.92 -6.48
C THR A 111 1.61 -7.58 -6.09
N VAL A 112 0.31 -7.40 -6.32
CA VAL A 112 -0.44 -6.24 -5.87
C VAL A 112 -1.39 -6.65 -4.78
N VAL A 113 -1.26 -6.01 -3.63
CA VAL A 113 -2.22 -6.09 -2.53
C VAL A 113 -2.84 -4.72 -2.32
N MET A 114 -4.17 -4.66 -2.22
CA MET A 114 -4.87 -3.49 -1.73
C MET A 114 -5.85 -3.89 -0.63
N THR A 115 -5.95 -3.09 0.43
CA THR A 115 -6.98 -3.26 1.46
C THR A 115 -7.73 -1.96 1.70
N VAL A 116 -9.03 -2.07 1.95
CA VAL A 116 -9.87 -0.93 2.30
C VAL A 116 -10.48 -1.20 3.67
N ARG A 117 -10.20 -0.30 4.61
CA ARG A 117 -10.67 -0.39 6.00
C ARG A 117 -11.32 0.91 6.42
N GLU A 118 -12.30 0.82 7.31
CA GLU A 118 -12.83 1.98 8.01
C GLU A 118 -11.71 2.71 8.75
N LEU A 119 -11.71 4.03 8.66
CA LEU A 119 -10.80 4.90 9.36
C LEU A 119 -11.59 5.75 10.35
N GLN A 120 -11.30 5.59 11.64
CA GLN A 120 -11.83 6.51 12.65
C GLN A 120 -10.96 7.77 12.66
N PRO A 121 -11.56 8.97 12.46
CA PRO A 121 -10.83 10.22 12.62
C PRO A 121 -10.26 10.36 14.04
N LEU A 122 -9.15 11.07 14.18
CA LEU A 122 -8.64 11.44 15.49
C LEU A 122 -9.68 12.32 16.20
N ALA A 123 -9.91 12.05 17.48
CA ALA A 123 -10.81 12.85 18.30
C ALA A 123 -10.27 14.29 18.41
N GLN A 124 -11.16 15.28 18.33
CA GLN A 124 -10.78 16.69 18.39
C GLN A 124 -9.98 17.01 19.67
N ALA A 125 -10.36 16.42 20.80
CA ALA A 125 -9.64 16.57 22.07
C ALA A 125 -8.16 16.15 22.00
N VAL A 126 -7.82 15.16 21.17
CA VAL A 126 -6.41 14.75 20.94
C VAL A 126 -5.69 15.79 20.10
N CYS A 127 -6.34 16.32 19.06
CA CYS A 127 -5.78 17.39 18.24
C CYS A 127 -5.54 18.67 19.07
N ASP A 128 -6.43 18.99 20.00
CA ASP A 128 -6.35 20.18 20.85
C ASP A 128 -5.28 20.03 21.95
N ALA A 129 -5.16 18.84 22.54
CA ALA A 129 -4.19 18.56 23.60
C ALA A 129 -2.76 18.36 23.06
N GLY A 130 -2.62 17.95 21.80
CA GLY A 130 -1.34 17.56 21.22
C GLY A 130 -0.84 16.20 21.73
N VAL A 131 0.39 15.86 21.37
CA VAL A 131 1.08 14.63 21.79
C VAL A 131 2.50 14.95 22.23
N GLU A 132 3.03 14.15 23.16
CA GLU A 132 4.45 14.21 23.53
C GLU A 132 5.30 13.44 22.52
N ALA A 133 6.55 13.87 22.33
CA ALA A 133 7.51 13.23 21.44
C ALA A 133 8.91 13.21 22.07
N ILE A 134 9.72 12.23 21.68
CA ILE A 134 11.14 12.14 22.04
C ILE A 134 12.01 12.14 20.79
N THR A 135 13.29 12.46 20.93
CA THR A 135 14.29 12.37 19.87
C THR A 135 15.14 11.12 20.02
N LEU A 136 15.47 10.47 18.91
CA LEU A 136 16.36 9.30 18.84
C LEU A 136 17.30 9.46 17.65
N ASP A 137 18.46 8.80 17.71
CA ASP A 137 19.37 8.70 16.56
C ASP A 137 18.72 7.93 15.42
N ASP A 138 18.92 8.39 14.18
CA ASP A 138 18.37 7.75 12.99
C ASP A 138 19.28 6.63 12.49
N ILE A 139 18.91 5.38 12.77
CA ILE A 139 19.62 4.17 12.33
C ILE A 139 19.02 3.53 11.06
N ARG A 140 18.07 4.22 10.40
CA ARG A 140 17.44 3.71 9.17
C ARG A 140 18.41 3.77 8.00
N TRP A 141 18.06 3.08 6.93
CA TRP A 141 18.86 3.08 5.70
C TRP A 141 18.88 4.47 5.02
N GLY A 142 19.89 4.69 4.15
CA GLY A 142 20.06 5.96 3.44
C GLY A 142 19.06 6.25 2.31
N ARG A 143 18.06 5.40 2.07
CA ARG A 143 17.07 5.53 0.97
C ARG A 143 15.64 5.77 1.47
N CYS A 144 15.50 6.59 2.50
CA CYS A 144 14.20 6.99 3.06
C CYS A 144 13.32 7.79 2.08
N ASP A 145 13.84 8.20 0.91
CA ASP A 145 13.07 8.76 -0.20
C ASP A 145 12.12 7.74 -0.85
N ILE A 146 12.44 6.44 -0.72
CA ILE A 146 11.62 5.33 -1.21
C ILE A 146 10.63 4.95 -0.10
N LYS A 147 9.34 4.96 -0.43
CA LYS A 147 8.30 4.46 0.48
C LYS A 147 8.22 2.93 0.39
N SER A 148 9.31 2.26 0.79
CA SER A 148 9.45 0.81 0.80
C SER A 148 8.71 0.18 1.98
N VAL A 149 8.60 -1.15 1.96
CA VAL A 149 8.08 -1.92 3.11
C VAL A 149 9.15 -2.26 4.16
N ASN A 150 10.37 -1.71 4.01
CA ASN A 150 11.42 -1.76 5.03
C ASN A 150 11.39 -0.43 5.82
N LEU A 151 10.97 -0.50 7.09
CA LEU A 151 10.81 0.66 7.99
C LEU A 151 12.01 0.85 8.92
#